data_AF-A0A2B7YJ35-F1
#
_entry.id   AF-A0A2B7YJ35-F1
#
_cell.length_a   1.000
_cell.length_b   1.000
_cell.length_c   1.000
_cell.angle_alpha   90.00
_cell.angle_beta   90.00
_cell.angle_gamma   90.00
#
_symmetry.space_group_name_H-M   'P 1'
#
loop_
_entity.id
_entity.type
_entity.pdbx_description
1 polymer ?
#
loop_
_entity_poly.entity_id
_entity_poly.type
_entity_poly.pdbx_seq_one_letter_code
_entity_poly.pdbx_strand_id
1 'polypeptide(L)'
;MYKKIKLSNEYIIVIRLKRIESIINKLQRPNSSKLSRIDDIAGIRIIVDNINEIYKVSKLLDDLLIDDNFQLKYNKDYVELPKKDGYRSLHKIFTFIYL
;
A
#
# COMPACT_ATOMS: atom_id res chain seq x y z
N MET A 1 10.31 19.71 -0.05
CA MET A 1 10.00 19.97 -1.48
C MET A 1 8.91 18.98 -1.88
N TYR A 2 7.77 19.42 -2.43
CA TYR A 2 6.70 18.49 -2.84
C TYR A 2 6.88 18.08 -4.31
N LYS A 3 6.67 16.80 -4.63
CA LYS A 3 6.64 16.29 -6.02
C LYS A 3 5.19 16.30 -6.52
N LYS A 4 4.94 16.87 -7.70
CA LYS A 4 3.60 17.00 -8.30
C LYS A 4 3.47 16.07 -9.51
N ILE A 5 2.34 15.37 -9.62
CA ILE A 5 1.95 14.61 -10.81
C ILE A 5 0.63 15.15 -11.38
N LYS A 6 0.40 14.92 -12.67
CA LYS A 6 -0.86 15.27 -13.35
C LYS A 6 -1.70 14.00 -13.55
N LEU A 7 -2.91 14.01 -12.99
CA LEU A 7 -3.96 12.99 -13.15
C LEU A 7 -5.10 13.56 -14.02
N SER A 8 -6.00 12.70 -14.51
CA SER A 8 -7.06 13.04 -15.45
C SER A 8 -8.09 13.98 -14.84
N ASN A 9 -8.79 13.55 -13.78
CA ASN A 9 -9.86 14.33 -13.17
C ASN A 9 -9.77 14.29 -11.64
N GLU A 10 -10.19 13.19 -11.02
CA GLU A 10 -10.38 13.06 -9.57
C GLU A 10 -9.60 11.86 -9.03
N TYR A 11 -9.13 11.99 -7.79
CA TYR A 11 -8.53 10.89 -7.05
C TYR A 11 -9.06 10.90 -5.63
N ILE A 12 -9.22 9.72 -5.04
CA ILE A 12 -9.68 9.57 -3.66
C ILE A 12 -8.57 8.93 -2.85
N ILE A 13 -8.16 9.60 -1.76
CA ILE A 13 -7.22 9.06 -0.79
C ILE A 13 -7.99 8.67 0.47
N VAL A 14 -7.86 7.41 0.86
CA VAL A 14 -8.43 6.87 2.10
C VAL A 14 -7.29 6.35 2.97
N ILE A 15 -7.20 6.89 4.18
CA ILE A 15 -6.25 6.41 5.19
C ILE A 15 -7.01 5.54 6.18
N ARG A 16 -6.43 4.39 6.52
CA ARG A 16 -7.04 3.44 7.45
C ARG A 16 -6.00 2.92 8.42
N LEU A 17 -6.31 3.06 9.71
CA LEU A 17 -5.71 2.24 10.75
C LEU A 17 -6.53 0.97 10.94
N LYS A 18 -5.86 -0.15 11.12
CA LYS A 18 -6.51 -1.43 11.38
C LYS A 18 -7.15 -1.38 12.76
N ARG A 19 -8.42 -1.80 12.83
CA ARG A 19 -9.15 -1.88 14.10
C ARG A 19 -8.51 -2.91 15.03
N ILE A 20 -8.52 -2.63 16.34
CA ILE A 20 -7.86 -3.46 17.35
C ILE A 20 -8.38 -4.90 17.35
N GLU A 21 -9.69 -5.09 17.16
CA GLU A 21 -10.31 -6.42 17.11
C GLU A 21 -9.78 -7.22 15.91
N SER A 22 -9.57 -6.55 14.78
CA SER A 22 -8.97 -7.17 13.60
C SER A 22 -7.50 -7.51 13.78
N ILE A 23 -6.77 -6.77 14.62
CA ILE A 23 -5.38 -7.07 14.99
C ILE A 23 -5.35 -8.29 15.90
N ILE A 24 -6.15 -8.30 16.97
CA ILE A 24 -6.27 -9.42 17.93
C ILE A 24 -6.63 -10.71 17.18
N ASN A 25 -7.67 -10.67 16.34
CA ASN A 25 -8.11 -11.83 15.56
C ASN A 25 -7.03 -12.35 14.59
N LYS A 26 -6.11 -11.50 14.15
CA LYS A 26 -5.00 -11.91 13.28
C LYS A 26 -3.88 -12.57 14.08
N LEU A 27 -3.61 -12.09 15.29
CA LEU A 27 -2.62 -12.65 16.22
C LEU A 27 -3.05 -14.00 16.81
N GLN A 28 -4.36 -14.24 16.96
CA GLN A 28 -4.88 -15.51 17.50
C GLN A 28 -4.87 -16.67 16.48
N ARG A 29 -4.55 -16.43 15.20
CA ARG A 29 -4.53 -17.50 14.19
C ARG A 29 -3.39 -18.49 14.45
N PRO A 30 -3.59 -19.79 14.20
CA PRO A 30 -2.49 -20.75 14.24
C PRO A 30 -1.40 -20.33 13.24
N ASN A 31 -0.13 -20.38 13.66
CA ASN A 31 1.04 -19.88 12.92
C ASN A 31 1.01 -18.37 12.59
N SER A 32 0.32 -17.56 13.40
CA SER A 32 0.30 -16.11 13.22
C SER A 32 1.69 -15.49 13.39
N SER A 33 1.89 -14.38 12.69
CA SER A 33 3.08 -13.57 12.85
C SER A 33 2.98 -12.74 14.14
N LYS A 34 4.11 -12.50 14.83
CA LYS A 34 4.17 -11.53 15.95
C LYS A 34 3.60 -10.17 15.51
N LEU A 35 3.08 -9.36 16.44
CA LEU A 35 2.53 -8.02 16.15
C LEU A 35 3.47 -7.16 15.30
N SER A 36 4.78 -7.24 15.58
CA SER A 36 5.85 -6.56 14.82
C SER A 36 5.97 -6.97 13.34
N ARG A 37 5.23 -7.99 12.90
CA ARG A 37 5.23 -8.51 11.52
C ARG A 37 3.87 -8.31 10.82
N ILE A 38 2.94 -7.57 11.42
CA ILE A 38 1.66 -7.24 10.79
C ILE A 38 1.87 -6.06 9.84
N ASP A 39 1.96 -6.35 8.55
CA ASP A 39 2.24 -5.35 7.51
C ASP A 39 1.07 -4.39 7.20
N ASP A 40 -0.15 -4.67 7.69
CA ASP A 40 -1.37 -3.93 7.36
C ASP A 40 -1.99 -3.18 8.56
N ILE A 41 -1.17 -2.74 9.51
CA ILE A 41 -1.63 -1.92 10.66
C ILE A 41 -2.05 -0.53 10.19
N ALA A 42 -1.23 0.11 9.35
CA ALA A 42 -1.54 1.38 8.70
C ALA A 42 -1.56 1.16 7.19
N GLY A 43 -2.56 1.71 6.52
CA GLY A 43 -2.69 1.58 5.07
C GLY A 43 -3.28 2.85 4.44
N ILE A 44 -2.79 3.14 3.24
CA ILE A 44 -3.31 4.20 2.38
C ILE A 44 -3.89 3.51 1.14
N ARG A 45 -5.12 3.87 0.78
CA ARG A 45 -5.76 3.45 -0.47
C ARG A 45 -5.93 4.68 -1.34
N ILE A 46 -5.38 4.61 -2.55
CA ILE A 46 -5.52 5.66 -3.56
C ILE A 46 -6.34 5.07 -4.70
N ILE A 47 -7.44 5.73 -5.03
CA ILE A 47 -8.34 5.37 -6.12
C ILE A 47 -8.17 6.41 -7.21
N VAL A 48 -7.98 5.94 -8.45
CA VAL A 48 -7.70 6.74 -9.65
C VAL A 48 -8.55 6.25 -10.80
N ASP A 49 -8.65 7.05 -11.86
CA ASP A 49 -9.60 6.82 -12.95
C ASP A 49 -9.18 5.67 -13.89
N ASN A 50 -7.88 5.40 -14.03
CA ASN A 50 -7.38 4.45 -15.00
C ASN A 50 -6.07 3.76 -14.58
N ILE A 51 -5.74 2.67 -15.29
CA ILE A 51 -4.56 1.84 -15.00
C ILE A 51 -3.25 2.62 -15.12
N ASN A 52 -3.13 3.52 -16.12
CA ASN A 52 -1.90 4.31 -16.29
C ASN A 52 -1.62 5.18 -15.07
N GLU A 53 -2.67 5.67 -14.41
CA GLU A 53 -2.54 6.48 -13.20
C GLU A 53 -2.14 5.68 -11.97
N ILE A 54 -2.53 4.40 -11.89
CA ILE A 54 -2.03 3.49 -10.85
C ILE A 54 -0.50 3.48 -10.89
N TYR A 55 0.08 3.32 -12.09
CA TYR A 55 1.52 3.27 -12.27
C TYR A 55 2.22 4.62 -12.09
N LYS A 56 1.58 5.74 -12.46
CA LYS A 56 2.10 7.08 -12.17
C LYS A 56 2.17 7.36 -10.67
N VAL A 57 1.08 7.10 -9.95
CA VAL A 57 1.02 7.26 -8.48
C VAL A 57 2.01 6.34 -7.80
N SER A 58 2.09 5.09 -8.25
CA SER A 58 3.04 4.09 -7.77
C SER A 58 4.49 4.56 -7.86
N LYS A 59 4.88 5.16 -8.99
CA LYS A 59 6.23 5.68 -9.18
C LYS A 59 6.50 6.91 -8.31
N LEU A 60 5.53 7.82 -8.21
CA LEU A 60 5.62 8.97 -7.31
C LEU A 60 5.83 8.53 -5.85
N LEU A 61 5.09 7.52 -5.38
CA LEU A 61 5.21 7.00 -4.02
C LEU A 61 6.58 6.38 -3.76
N ASP A 62 7.15 5.63 -4.71
CA ASP A 62 8.51 5.12 -4.58
C ASP A 62 9.49 6.28 -4.39
N ASP A 63 9.40 7.29 -5.25
CA ASP A 63 10.31 8.42 -5.24
C ASP A 63 10.13 9.31 -3.99
N LEU A 64 8.96 9.35 -3.37
CA LEU A 64 8.73 10.12 -2.13
C LEU A 64 9.16 9.35 -0.88
N LEU A 65 8.78 8.07 -0.78
CA LEU A 65 9.00 7.29 0.44
C LEU A 65 10.46 6.87 0.61
N ILE A 66 11.18 6.62 -0.49
CA ILE A 66 12.62 6.34 -0.44
C ILE A 66 13.39 7.53 0.15
N ASP A 67 12.99 8.76 -0.18
CA ASP A 67 13.60 9.98 0.35
C ASP A 67 13.32 10.17 1.87
N ASP A 68 12.29 9.50 2.42
CA ASP A 68 11.82 9.61 3.81
C ASP A 68 12.21 8.40 4.71
N ASN A 69 13.31 7.70 4.40
CA ASN A 69 13.81 6.52 5.14
C ASN A 69 12.87 5.29 5.10
N PHE A 70 12.00 5.19 4.10
CA PHE A 70 11.26 3.95 3.85
C PHE A 70 11.94 3.12 2.76
N GLN A 71 11.79 1.80 2.87
CA GLN A 71 12.17 0.85 1.82
C GLN A 71 10.95 0.03 1.36
N LEU A 72 10.90 -0.23 0.04
CA LEU A 72 9.91 -1.11 -0.55
C LEU A 72 10.18 -2.56 -0.12
N LYS A 73 9.28 -3.12 0.69
CA LYS A 73 9.34 -4.51 1.17
C LYS A 73 8.67 -5.47 0.19
N TYR A 74 7.50 -5.10 -0.32
CA TYR A 74 6.75 -5.91 -1.28
C TYR A 74 6.07 -5.05 -2.33
N ASN A 75 6.03 -5.55 -3.57
CA ASN A 75 5.23 -5.01 -4.66
C ASN A 75 4.46 -6.16 -5.32
N LYS A 76 3.14 -6.13 -5.26
CA LYS A 76 2.26 -7.14 -5.86
C LYS A 76 1.35 -6.47 -6.88
N ASP A 77 1.58 -6.78 -8.14
CA ASP A 77 0.81 -6.24 -9.25
C ASP A 77 -0.38 -7.16 -9.58
N TYR A 78 -1.51 -6.91 -8.93
CA TYR A 78 -2.77 -7.57 -9.28
C TYR A 78 -3.49 -6.88 -10.44
N VAL A 79 -2.95 -5.81 -11.02
CA VAL A 79 -3.49 -5.23 -12.26
C VAL A 79 -3.04 -6.07 -13.45
N GLU A 80 -1.75 -6.37 -13.52
CA GLU A 80 -1.15 -7.22 -14.57
C GLU A 80 -1.51 -8.70 -14.38
N LEU A 81 -1.44 -9.20 -13.13
CA LEU A 81 -1.78 -10.58 -12.77
C LEU A 81 -2.94 -10.61 -11.76
N PRO A 82 -4.19 -10.42 -12.21
CA PRO A 82 -5.36 -10.44 -11.34
C PRO A 82 -5.47 -11.74 -10.56
N LYS A 83 -6.08 -11.66 -9.38
CA LYS A 83 -6.46 -12.87 -8.64
C LYS A 83 -7.55 -13.65 -9.39
N LYS A 84 -7.71 -14.92 -9.01
CA LYS A 84 -8.74 -15.82 -9.57
C LYS A 84 -10.17 -15.29 -9.45
N ASP A 85 -10.44 -14.47 -8.44
CA ASP A 85 -11.73 -13.80 -8.21
C ASP A 85 -11.91 -12.52 -9.05
N GLY A 86 -10.95 -12.17 -9.91
CA GLY A 86 -10.96 -10.97 -10.74
C GLY A 86 -10.47 -9.71 -10.03
N TYR A 87 -10.03 -9.80 -8.77
CA TYR A 87 -9.53 -8.64 -8.03
C TYR A 87 -8.30 -8.01 -8.70
N ARG A 88 -8.33 -6.67 -8.84
CA ARG A 88 -7.25 -5.85 -9.43
C ARG A 88 -6.88 -4.67 -8.54
N SER A 89 -5.59 -4.51 -8.29
CA SER A 89 -4.99 -3.37 -7.58
C SER A 89 -3.47 -3.53 -7.57
N LEU A 90 -2.73 -2.44 -7.39
CA LEU A 90 -1.29 -2.51 -7.13
C LEU A 90 -1.04 -2.38 -5.62
N HIS A 91 -0.46 -3.40 -5.01
CA HIS A 91 -0.21 -3.43 -3.57
C HIS A 91 1.28 -3.23 -3.29
N LYS A 92 1.60 -2.12 -2.60
CA LYS A 92 2.95 -1.85 -2.11
C LYS A 92 2.98 -1.85 -0.60
N ILE A 93 3.99 -2.49 -0.03
CA ILE A 93 4.28 -2.48 1.40
C ILE A 93 5.65 -1.86 1.56
N PHE A 94 5.71 -0.80 2.37
CA PHE A 94 6.94 -0.13 2.74
C PHE A 94 7.26 -0.41 4.21
N THR A 95 8.54 -0.47 4.54
CA THR A 95 9.03 -0.55 5.92
C THR A 95 9.87 0.68 6.23
N PHE A 96 9.72 1.23 7.42
CA PHE A 96 10.59 2.30 7.90
C PHE A 96 11.92 1.70 8.36
N ILE A 97 13.04 2.36 8.03
CA ILE A 97 14.35 2.01 8.58
C ILE A 97 14.68 2.99 9.69
N TYR A 98 14.91 2.45 10.88
CA TYR A 98 15.56 3.18 11.96
C TYR A 98 17.06 3.15 11.67
N LEU A 99 17.62 4.30 11.28
CA LEU A 99 19.06 4.53 11.23
C LEU A 99 19.66 4.50 12.65
#